data_AF-A0A0B9AFJ9-F1
#
_entry.id   AF-A0A0B9AFJ9-F1
#
_cell.length_a   1.000
_cell.length_b   1.000
_cell.length_c   1.000
_cell.angle_alpha   90.00
_cell.angle_beta   90.00
_cell.angle_gamma   90.00
#
_symmetry.space_group_name_H-M   'P 1'
#
loop_
_entity.id
_entity.type
_entity.pdbx_description
1 polymer ?
#
loop_
_entity_poly.entity_id
_entity_poly.type
_entity_poly.pdbx_seq_one_letter_code
_entity_poly.pdbx_strand_id
1 'polypeptide(L)'
;MELSFAHEASQRTLKQRNILALTCIILGALVLVMFVAATTRDREVVLQPILPSEMVLSSAAVSPEYLEAVTRDTAQLALNRSPENLQYWLDGLIAIAAPEARGPLKANLLKIIDEQQDSQVTQFITIDWIRTDPENLTSQVGGVLHTIVGSRDVRREHKIFEFHWQHTGVSLRLKGFGVVVKKEQEQ
;
A
#
# COMPACT_ATOMS: atom_id res chain seq x y z
N MET A 1 53.96 -24.21 48.59
CA MET A 1 53.43 -24.68 47.29
C MET A 1 51.91 -24.48 47.18
N GLU A 2 51.12 -24.79 48.21
CA GLU A 2 49.64 -24.59 48.20
C GLU A 2 49.19 -23.13 47.93
N LEU A 3 49.84 -22.14 48.55
CA LEU A 3 49.50 -20.70 48.41
C LEU A 3 49.76 -20.12 47.01
N SER A 4 50.76 -20.63 46.28
CA SER A 4 51.05 -20.18 44.91
C SER A 4 50.02 -20.71 43.92
N PHE A 5 49.57 -21.96 44.08
CA PHE A 5 48.50 -22.53 43.25
C PHE A 5 47.14 -21.83 43.46
N ALA A 6 46.82 -21.46 44.70
CA ALA A 6 45.60 -20.70 45.00
C ALA A 6 45.63 -19.28 44.40
N HIS A 7 46.79 -18.61 44.41
CA HIS A 7 46.96 -17.29 43.81
C HIS A 7 46.86 -17.32 42.27
N GLU A 8 47.44 -18.34 41.64
CA GLU A 8 47.41 -18.52 40.18
C GLU A 8 46.01 -18.88 39.67
N ALA A 9 45.26 -19.71 40.41
CA ALA A 9 43.86 -20.00 40.13
C ALA A 9 42.96 -18.76 40.27
N SER A 10 43.17 -17.94 41.30
CA SER A 10 42.45 -16.67 41.51
C SER A 10 42.74 -15.63 40.43
N GLN A 11 44.00 -15.54 39.97
CA GLN A 11 44.40 -14.69 38.86
C GLN A 11 43.71 -15.10 37.54
N ARG A 12 43.57 -16.41 37.29
CA ARG A 12 42.92 -16.94 36.08
C ARG A 12 41.41 -16.64 36.07
N THR A 13 40.72 -16.79 37.20
CA THR A 13 39.28 -16.46 37.30
C THR A 13 39.02 -14.97 37.18
N LEU A 14 39.90 -14.12 37.72
CA LEU A 14 39.83 -12.66 37.55
C LEU A 14 40.02 -12.23 36.08
N LYS A 15 40.99 -12.83 35.37
CA LYS A 15 41.19 -12.59 33.93
C LYS A 15 39.99 -13.06 33.10
N GLN A 16 39.43 -14.23 33.39
CA GLN A 16 38.23 -14.74 32.72
C GLN A 16 37.02 -13.83 32.95
N ARG A 17 36.82 -13.34 34.17
CA ARG A 17 35.75 -12.37 34.49
C ARG A 17 35.93 -11.06 33.73
N ASN A 18 37.15 -10.52 33.69
CA ASN A 18 37.43 -9.26 33.00
C ASN A 18 37.26 -9.39 31.48
N ILE A 19 37.67 -10.52 30.88
CA ILE A 19 37.43 -10.81 29.46
C ILE A 19 35.93 -10.93 29.20
N LEU A 20 35.20 -11.66 30.06
CA LEU A 20 33.75 -11.83 29.91
C LEU A 20 33.00 -10.49 30.03
N ALA A 21 33.38 -9.66 30.99
CA ALA A 21 32.84 -8.31 31.15
C ALA A 21 33.11 -7.44 29.90
N LEU A 22 34.33 -7.50 29.35
CA LEU A 22 34.69 -6.78 28.14
C LEU A 22 33.86 -7.27 26.94
N THR A 23 33.71 -8.58 26.76
CA THR A 23 32.88 -9.13 25.67
C THR A 23 31.40 -8.74 25.81
N CYS A 24 30.86 -8.72 27.03
CA CYS A 24 29.48 -8.26 27.26
C CYS A 24 29.31 -6.78 26.91
N ILE A 25 30.29 -5.93 27.25
CA ILE A 25 30.27 -4.50 26.89
C ILE A 25 30.30 -4.33 25.37
N ILE A 26 31.17 -5.07 24.67
CA ILE A 26 31.27 -5.03 23.21
C ILE A 26 29.97 -5.49 22.54
N LEU A 27 29.40 -6.61 22.99
CA LEU A 27 28.12 -7.11 22.48
C LEU A 27 26.98 -6.12 22.77
N GLY A 28 26.94 -5.53 23.97
CA GLY A 28 25.96 -4.51 24.33
C GLY A 28 26.05 -3.28 23.43
N ALA A 29 27.27 -2.78 23.16
CA ALA A 29 27.48 -1.67 22.24
C ALA A 29 27.05 -2.02 20.81
N LEU A 30 27.37 -3.22 20.34
CA LEU A 30 26.99 -3.68 18.99
C LEU A 30 25.47 -3.79 18.83
N VAL A 31 24.77 -4.30 19.85
CA VAL A 31 23.30 -4.33 19.88
C VAL A 31 22.73 -2.91 19.83
N LEU A 32 23.31 -1.97 20.56
CA LEU A 32 22.87 -0.57 20.58
C LEU A 32 23.05 0.09 19.21
N VAL A 33 24.19 -0.14 18.54
CA VAL A 33 24.44 0.32 17.18
C VAL A 33 23.45 -0.31 16.18
N MET A 34 23.21 -1.62 16.26
CA MET A 34 22.23 -2.28 15.41
C MET A 34 20.80 -1.76 15.65
N PHE A 35 20.44 -1.47 16.90
CA PHE A 35 19.15 -0.91 17.25
C PHE A 35 18.96 0.48 16.64
N VAL A 36 19.98 1.35 16.73
CA VAL A 36 19.96 2.69 16.10
C VAL A 36 19.94 2.60 14.56
N ALA A 37 20.71 1.67 13.99
CA ALA A 37 20.71 1.44 12.54
C ALA A 37 19.35 0.90 12.05
N ALA A 38 18.67 0.08 12.85
CA ALA A 38 17.34 -0.44 12.52
C ALA A 38 16.25 0.64 12.64
N THR A 39 16.32 1.54 13.62
CA THR A 39 15.34 2.61 13.79
C THR A 39 15.47 3.74 12.77
N THR A 40 16.65 3.89 12.17
CA THR A 40 16.93 4.90 11.13
C THR A 40 16.65 4.39 9.71
N ARG A 41 16.32 3.11 9.53
CA ARG A 41 16.19 2.50 8.21
C ARG A 41 14.78 2.67 7.62
N ASP A 42 14.81 3.10 6.36
CA ASP A 42 13.74 3.17 5.35
C ASP A 42 12.76 4.35 5.44
N ARG A 43 13.30 5.56 5.23
CA ARG A 43 12.60 6.66 4.57
C ARG A 43 13.16 6.79 3.16
N GLU A 44 12.38 6.39 2.16
CA GLU A 44 12.76 6.55 0.76
C GLU A 44 11.98 7.72 0.17
N VAL A 45 12.70 8.73 -0.34
CA VAL A 45 12.08 9.88 -1.01
C VAL A 45 12.08 9.57 -2.50
N VAL A 46 10.94 9.15 -3.03
CA VAL A 46 10.76 8.98 -4.48
C VAL A 46 10.41 10.34 -5.07
N LEU A 47 11.37 10.93 -5.79
CA LEU A 47 11.15 12.15 -6.55
C LEU A 47 10.43 11.80 -7.85
N GLN A 48 9.12 12.00 -7.92
CA GLN A 48 8.39 11.98 -9.17
C GLN A 48 8.40 13.40 -9.77
N PRO A 49 8.93 13.62 -10.99
CA PRO A 49 9.14 14.96 -11.55
C PRO A 49 7.92 15.86 -11.69
N ILE A 50 6.70 15.31 -11.53
CA ILE A 50 5.42 15.99 -11.76
C ILE A 50 4.58 16.14 -10.49
N LEU A 51 5.08 15.74 -9.32
CA LEU A 51 4.34 15.91 -8.07
C LEU A 51 4.32 17.40 -7.67
N PRO A 52 3.16 17.94 -7.27
CA PRO A 52 3.05 19.33 -6.81
C PRO A 52 3.67 19.56 -5.42
N SER A 53 4.00 18.48 -4.69
CA SER A 53 4.56 18.50 -3.34
C SER A 53 5.56 17.37 -3.13
N GLU A 54 6.46 17.54 -2.16
CA GLU A 54 7.35 16.47 -1.69
C GLU A 54 6.53 15.34 -1.03
N MET A 55 6.87 14.09 -1.35
CA MET A 55 6.18 12.90 -0.84
C MET A 55 7.19 11.99 -0.15
N VAL A 56 6.85 11.52 1.05
CA VAL A 56 7.70 10.62 1.84
C VAL A 56 7.09 9.23 1.83
N LEU A 57 7.86 8.23 1.38
CA LEU A 57 7.49 6.83 1.53
C LEU A 57 8.08 6.28 2.82
N SER A 58 7.26 5.63 3.62
CA SER A 58 7.63 5.01 4.88
C SER A 58 6.97 3.64 4.98
N SER A 59 7.68 2.69 5.59
CA SER A 59 7.11 1.38 5.89
C SER A 59 6.17 1.40 7.10
N ALA A 60 6.26 2.43 7.94
CA ALA A 60 5.48 2.53 9.17
C ALA A 60 4.11 3.19 8.96
N ALA A 61 4.03 4.18 8.08
CA ALA A 61 2.84 4.99 7.89
C ALA A 61 2.71 5.46 6.44
N VAL A 62 1.46 5.61 6.01
CA VAL A 62 1.11 6.10 4.68
C VAL A 62 0.83 7.60 4.77
N SER A 63 1.48 8.41 3.94
CA SER A 63 1.17 9.84 3.87
C SER A 63 -0.12 10.09 3.08
N PRO A 64 -0.91 11.13 3.40
CA PRO A 64 -2.08 11.51 2.61
C PRO A 64 -1.77 11.71 1.13
N GLU A 65 -0.64 12.35 0.82
CA GLU A 65 -0.20 12.66 -0.54
C GLU A 65 0.13 11.39 -1.31
N TYR A 66 0.78 10.41 -0.66
CA TYR A 66 1.04 9.12 -1.27
C TYR A 66 -0.25 8.34 -1.54
N LEU A 67 -1.15 8.32 -0.57
CA LEU A 67 -2.44 7.67 -0.72
C LEU A 67 -3.26 8.32 -1.84
N GLU A 68 -3.26 9.65 -1.94
CA GLU A 68 -3.96 10.38 -3.00
C GLU A 68 -3.37 10.08 -4.38
N ALA A 69 -2.03 10.08 -4.50
CA ALA A 69 -1.35 9.80 -5.75
C ALA A 69 -1.67 8.39 -6.27
N VAL A 70 -1.60 7.38 -5.41
CA VAL A 70 -1.94 5.99 -5.75
C VAL A 70 -3.43 5.85 -6.05
N THR A 71 -4.29 6.52 -5.28
CA THR A 71 -5.74 6.50 -5.50
C THR A 71 -6.09 7.09 -6.85
N ARG A 72 -5.49 8.22 -7.23
CA ARG A 72 -5.72 8.88 -8.52
C ARG A 72 -5.36 7.95 -9.68
N ASP A 73 -4.18 7.35 -9.65
CA ASP A 73 -3.74 6.44 -10.71
C ASP A 73 -4.62 5.19 -10.79
N THR A 74 -4.93 4.60 -9.64
CA THR A 74 -5.81 3.43 -9.58
C THR A 74 -7.24 3.74 -10.00
N ALA A 75 -7.78 4.92 -9.67
CA ALA A 75 -9.11 5.32 -10.13
C ALA A 75 -9.14 5.52 -11.64
N GLN A 76 -8.08 6.09 -12.22
CA GLN A 76 -7.94 6.22 -13.67
C GLN A 76 -7.86 4.85 -14.36
N LEU A 77 -7.23 3.86 -13.74
CA LEU A 77 -7.24 2.49 -14.27
C LEU A 77 -8.61 1.82 -14.05
N ALA A 78 -9.12 1.82 -12.83
CA ALA A 78 -10.27 1.02 -12.41
C ALA A 78 -11.60 1.48 -13.02
N LEU A 79 -11.78 2.79 -13.15
CA LEU A 79 -13.07 3.41 -13.51
C LEU A 79 -13.16 3.80 -14.99
N ASN A 80 -12.13 3.53 -15.79
CA ASN A 80 -12.12 3.79 -17.22
C ASN A 80 -11.92 2.47 -17.99
N ARG A 81 -12.94 2.04 -18.71
CA ARG A 81 -12.91 0.82 -19.53
C ARG A 81 -13.73 0.94 -20.80
N SER A 82 -13.31 0.20 -21.81
CA SER A 82 -13.85 0.17 -23.17
C SER A 82 -13.55 -1.21 -23.77
N PRO A 83 -14.30 -1.67 -24.79
CA PRO A 83 -14.05 -2.95 -25.43
C PRO A 83 -12.58 -3.12 -25.89
N GLU A 84 -11.92 -2.04 -26.28
CA GLU A 84 -10.56 -2.02 -26.78
C GLU A 84 -9.48 -2.23 -25.70
N ASN A 85 -9.79 -1.95 -24.42
CA ASN A 85 -8.81 -1.99 -23.33
C ASN A 85 -9.16 -2.95 -22.18
N LEU A 86 -10.21 -3.77 -22.30
CA LEU A 86 -10.68 -4.67 -21.24
C LEU A 86 -9.58 -5.61 -20.71
N GLN A 87 -8.73 -6.15 -21.58
CA GLN A 87 -7.64 -7.03 -21.17
C GLN A 87 -6.59 -6.29 -20.33
N TYR A 88 -6.16 -5.10 -20.80
CA TYR A 88 -5.22 -4.25 -20.07
C TYR A 88 -5.79 -3.82 -18.71
N TRP A 89 -7.08 -3.48 -18.68
CA TRP A 89 -7.80 -3.14 -17.45
C TRP A 89 -7.80 -4.28 -16.43
N LEU A 90 -8.09 -5.51 -16.87
CA LEU A 90 -8.05 -6.71 -16.02
C LEU A 90 -6.64 -6.95 -15.47
N ASP A 91 -5.65 -7.04 -16.35
CA ASP A 91 -4.28 -7.38 -15.96
C ASP A 91 -3.69 -6.32 -15.03
N GLY A 92 -3.96 -5.04 -15.32
CA GLY A 92 -3.56 -3.92 -14.48
C GLY A 92 -4.16 -4.00 -13.07
N LEU A 93 -5.47 -4.22 -12.94
CA LEU A 93 -6.13 -4.33 -11.64
C LEU A 93 -5.62 -5.53 -10.83
N ILE A 94 -5.34 -6.66 -11.48
CA ILE A 94 -4.79 -7.85 -10.80
C ILE A 94 -3.34 -7.62 -10.36
N ALA A 95 -2.54 -6.88 -11.13
CA ALA A 95 -1.17 -6.57 -10.78
C ALA A 95 -1.07 -5.76 -9.49
N ILE A 96 -1.94 -4.75 -9.32
CA ILE A 96 -1.95 -3.87 -8.14
C ILE A 96 -2.72 -4.44 -6.93
N ALA A 97 -3.48 -5.51 -7.12
CA ALA A 97 -4.27 -6.12 -6.06
C ALA A 97 -3.41 -6.75 -4.96
N ALA A 98 -3.93 -6.70 -3.73
CA ALA A 98 -3.37 -7.41 -2.58
C ALA A 98 -3.41 -8.92 -2.83
N PRO A 99 -2.37 -9.69 -2.42
CA PRO A 99 -2.31 -11.13 -2.68
C PRO A 99 -3.57 -11.89 -2.25
N GLU A 100 -4.13 -11.52 -1.10
CA GLU A 100 -5.34 -12.10 -0.52
C GLU A 100 -6.61 -11.76 -1.32
N ALA A 101 -6.66 -10.58 -1.95
CA ALA A 101 -7.81 -10.09 -2.69
C ALA A 101 -7.81 -10.50 -4.18
N ARG A 102 -6.66 -10.95 -4.72
CA ARG A 102 -6.50 -11.26 -6.16
C ARG A 102 -7.52 -12.27 -6.69
N GLY A 103 -7.77 -13.36 -5.97
CA GLY A 103 -8.70 -14.41 -6.40
C GLY A 103 -10.14 -13.90 -6.52
N PRO A 104 -10.73 -13.40 -5.42
CA PRO A 104 -12.08 -12.82 -5.45
C PRO A 104 -12.21 -11.65 -6.43
N LEU A 105 -11.20 -10.76 -6.51
CA LEU A 105 -11.21 -9.66 -7.46
C LEU A 105 -11.24 -10.17 -8.90
N LYS A 106 -10.35 -11.11 -9.27
CA LYS A 106 -10.33 -11.68 -10.62
C LYS A 106 -11.66 -12.29 -11.02
N ALA A 107 -12.31 -13.02 -10.12
CA ALA A 107 -13.63 -13.60 -10.39
C ALA A 107 -14.68 -12.51 -10.70
N ASN A 108 -14.71 -11.43 -9.92
CA ASN A 108 -15.62 -10.31 -10.14
C ASN A 108 -15.32 -9.56 -11.45
N LEU A 109 -14.05 -9.35 -11.78
CA LEU A 109 -13.65 -8.65 -13.01
C LEU A 109 -13.94 -9.50 -14.25
N LEU A 110 -13.74 -10.82 -14.21
CA LEU A 110 -14.10 -11.72 -15.30
C LEU A 110 -15.60 -11.70 -15.57
N LYS A 111 -16.43 -11.65 -14.54
CA LYS A 111 -17.88 -11.50 -14.71
C LYS A 111 -18.24 -10.20 -15.45
N ILE A 112 -17.55 -9.09 -15.13
CA ILE A 112 -17.75 -7.81 -15.83
C ILE A 112 -17.34 -7.93 -17.30
N ILE A 113 -16.24 -8.64 -17.59
CA ILE A 113 -15.80 -8.88 -18.97
C ILE A 113 -16.84 -9.71 -19.72
N ASP A 114 -17.31 -10.83 -19.15
CA ASP A 114 -18.32 -11.68 -19.79
C ASP A 114 -19.62 -10.91 -20.08
N GLU A 115 -20.03 -10.02 -19.16
CA GLU A 115 -21.20 -9.14 -19.36
C GLU A 115 -20.97 -8.05 -20.42
N GLN A 116 -19.73 -7.60 -20.60
CA GLN A 116 -19.40 -6.46 -21.47
C GLN A 116 -18.78 -6.82 -22.81
N GLN A 117 -18.30 -8.06 -23.01
CA GLN A 117 -17.56 -8.48 -24.20
C GLN A 117 -18.38 -8.34 -25.49
N ASP A 118 -19.67 -8.64 -25.43
CA ASP A 118 -20.60 -8.49 -26.55
C ASP A 118 -21.24 -7.09 -26.62
N SER A 119 -20.97 -6.26 -25.61
CA SER A 119 -21.54 -4.92 -25.47
C SER A 119 -20.56 -3.86 -25.97
N GLN A 120 -21.01 -2.93 -26.81
CA GLN A 120 -20.22 -1.76 -27.22
C GLN A 120 -20.26 -0.68 -26.14
N VAL A 121 -20.00 -1.06 -24.88
CA VAL A 121 -20.14 -0.18 -23.70
C VAL A 121 -18.76 0.37 -23.32
N THR A 122 -18.63 1.68 -23.37
CA THR A 122 -17.48 2.41 -22.82
C THR A 122 -17.90 3.17 -21.58
N GLN A 123 -17.11 3.08 -20.52
CA GLN A 123 -17.31 3.80 -19.27
C GLN A 123 -16.06 4.57 -18.90
N PHE A 124 -16.23 5.82 -18.50
CA PHE A 124 -15.13 6.62 -17.99
C PHE A 124 -15.60 7.59 -16.91
N ILE A 125 -14.69 7.94 -16.01
CA ILE A 125 -14.95 8.85 -14.90
C ILE A 125 -14.36 10.22 -15.21
N THR A 126 -15.13 11.28 -14.94
CA THR A 126 -14.56 12.62 -14.74
C THR A 126 -14.49 12.88 -13.25
N ILE A 127 -13.28 12.87 -12.70
CA ILE A 127 -13.03 13.02 -11.26
C ILE A 127 -13.18 14.49 -10.86
N ASP A 128 -14.00 14.74 -9.84
CA ASP A 128 -14.24 16.07 -9.27
C ASP A 128 -13.36 16.29 -8.02
N TRP A 129 -13.19 15.26 -7.19
CA TRP A 129 -12.40 15.31 -5.96
C TRP A 129 -11.91 13.93 -5.53
N ILE A 130 -10.83 13.92 -4.74
CA ILE A 130 -10.30 12.75 -4.04
C ILE A 130 -10.19 13.10 -2.55
N ARG A 131 -10.58 12.16 -1.68
CA ARG A 131 -10.39 12.25 -0.22
C ARG A 131 -9.69 10.99 0.27
N THR A 132 -8.75 11.17 1.17
CA THR A 132 -7.92 10.08 1.69
C THR A 132 -8.06 9.97 3.20
N ASP A 133 -8.06 8.74 3.69
CA ASP A 133 -8.01 8.40 5.10
C ASP A 133 -6.86 7.41 5.32
N PRO A 134 -5.65 7.92 5.62
CA PRO A 134 -4.47 7.08 5.83
C PRO A 134 -4.55 6.23 7.09
N GLU A 135 -5.36 6.61 8.09
CA GLU A 135 -5.53 5.84 9.33
C GLU A 135 -6.29 4.54 9.05
N ASN A 136 -7.37 4.63 8.26
CA ASN A 136 -8.17 3.46 7.89
C ASN A 136 -7.72 2.79 6.58
N LEU A 137 -6.69 3.33 5.92
CA LEU A 137 -6.23 2.90 4.60
C LEU A 137 -7.38 2.84 3.58
N THR A 138 -8.19 3.90 3.55
CA THR A 138 -9.29 4.06 2.61
C THR A 138 -9.18 5.37 1.86
N SER A 139 -9.82 5.44 0.69
CA SER A 139 -9.89 6.66 -0.09
C SER A 139 -11.17 6.70 -0.90
N GLN A 140 -11.73 7.89 -1.07
CA GLN A 140 -12.94 8.13 -1.83
C GLN A 140 -12.66 9.01 -3.04
N VAL A 141 -13.25 8.64 -4.17
CA VAL A 141 -13.17 9.39 -5.43
C VAL A 141 -14.59 9.76 -5.84
N GLY A 142 -14.89 11.05 -5.86
CA GLY A 142 -16.16 11.59 -6.35
C GLY A 142 -16.02 12.10 -7.78
N GLY A 143 -17.04 11.85 -8.60
CA GLY A 143 -17.04 12.31 -9.98
C GLY A 143 -18.28 11.89 -10.75
N VAL A 144 -18.31 12.23 -12.04
CA VAL A 144 -19.38 11.83 -12.96
C VAL A 144 -18.94 10.64 -13.78
N LEU A 145 -19.62 9.50 -13.61
CA LEU A 145 -19.42 8.31 -14.43
C LEU A 145 -20.26 8.43 -15.70
N HIS A 146 -19.58 8.44 -16.84
CA HIS A 146 -20.19 8.45 -18.17
C HIS A 146 -20.27 7.01 -18.68
N THR A 147 -21.39 6.65 -19.29
CA THR A 147 -21.59 5.35 -19.95
C THR A 147 -22.10 5.59 -21.35
N ILE A 148 -21.28 5.23 -22.32
CA ILE A 148 -21.54 5.32 -23.74
C ILE A 148 -21.84 3.93 -24.26
N VAL A 149 -22.90 3.80 -25.06
CA VAL A 149 -23.24 2.54 -25.73
C VAL A 149 -23.26 2.80 -27.25
N GLY A 150 -22.32 2.19 -27.97
CA GLY A 150 -22.08 2.47 -29.38
C GLY A 150 -21.74 3.95 -29.59
N SER A 151 -22.60 4.70 -30.28
CA SER A 151 -22.37 6.10 -30.63
C SER A 151 -23.17 7.11 -29.79
N ARG A 152 -23.89 6.66 -28.75
CA ARG A 152 -24.73 7.54 -27.92
C ARG A 152 -24.25 7.54 -26.48
N ASP A 153 -24.16 8.73 -25.89
CA ASP A 153 -24.04 8.88 -24.44
C ASP A 153 -25.40 8.55 -23.82
N VAL A 154 -25.43 7.48 -23.02
CA VAL A 154 -26.67 6.90 -22.51
C VAL A 154 -26.90 7.29 -21.06
N ARG A 155 -25.85 7.51 -20.27
CA ARG A 155 -25.99 7.69 -18.82
C ARG A 155 -24.81 8.47 -18.23
N ARG A 156 -25.14 9.50 -17.44
CA ARG A 156 -24.19 10.32 -16.68
C ARG A 156 -24.68 10.40 -15.24
N GLU A 157 -23.88 9.92 -14.31
CA GLU A 157 -24.25 9.84 -12.91
C GLU A 157 -23.13 10.30 -12.01
N HIS A 158 -23.46 11.18 -11.06
CA HIS A 158 -22.52 11.50 -10.00
C HIS A 158 -22.43 10.31 -9.03
N LYS A 159 -21.22 9.76 -8.86
CA LYS A 159 -20.95 8.61 -7.99
C LYS A 159 -19.74 8.89 -7.11
N ILE A 160 -19.74 8.26 -5.95
CA ILE A 160 -18.60 8.20 -5.05
C ILE A 160 -18.12 6.76 -5.03
N PHE A 161 -16.84 6.56 -5.31
CA PHE A 161 -16.19 5.26 -5.26
C PHE A 161 -15.28 5.22 -4.05
N GLU A 162 -15.41 4.19 -3.23
CA GLU A 162 -14.50 3.92 -2.12
C GLU A 162 -13.51 2.83 -2.52
N PHE A 163 -12.25 3.04 -2.18
CA PHE A 163 -11.15 2.12 -2.38
C PHE A 163 -10.58 1.74 -1.02
N HIS A 164 -10.28 0.45 -0.85
CA HIS A 164 -9.65 -0.09 0.34
C HIS A 164 -8.25 -0.59 0.01
N TRP A 165 -7.30 -0.25 0.88
CA TRP A 165 -5.89 -0.51 0.65
C TRP A 165 -5.29 -1.43 1.70
N GLN A 166 -4.18 -2.06 1.32
CA GLN A 166 -3.29 -2.78 2.21
C GLN A 166 -1.90 -2.19 2.06
N HIS A 167 -1.33 -1.72 3.16
CA HIS A 167 0.05 -1.25 3.19
C HIS A 167 0.98 -2.45 3.37
N THR A 168 1.95 -2.63 2.47
CA THR A 168 2.93 -3.74 2.54
C THR A 168 4.31 -3.21 2.17
N GLY A 169 5.19 -3.14 3.17
CA GLY A 169 6.46 -2.43 3.02
C GLY A 169 6.18 -0.97 2.74
N VAL A 170 6.63 -0.46 1.58
CA VAL A 170 6.39 0.93 1.12
C VAL A 170 5.29 1.04 0.07
N SER A 171 4.63 -0.07 -0.28
CA SER A 171 3.64 -0.13 -1.35
C SER A 171 2.22 -0.23 -0.82
N LEU A 172 1.30 0.46 -1.49
CA LEU A 172 -0.14 0.23 -1.33
C LEU A 172 -0.62 -0.81 -2.33
N ARG A 173 -1.41 -1.76 -1.85
CA ARG A 173 -2.07 -2.79 -2.66
C ARG A 173 -3.57 -2.66 -2.54
N LEU A 174 -4.28 -2.83 -3.65
CA LEU A 174 -5.74 -2.70 -3.70
C LEU A 174 -6.40 -3.95 -3.09
N LYS A 175 -7.18 -3.78 -2.01
CA LYS A 175 -8.02 -4.84 -1.46
C LYS A 175 -9.36 -4.95 -2.20
N GLY A 176 -9.87 -3.82 -2.66
CA GLY A 176 -11.13 -3.75 -3.39
C GLY A 176 -11.61 -2.32 -3.55
N PHE A 177 -12.62 -2.13 -4.40
CA PHE A 177 -13.25 -0.85 -4.63
C PHE A 177 -14.72 -1.03 -5.02
N GLY A 178 -15.54 -0.02 -4.78
CA GLY A 178 -16.97 -0.08 -5.09
C GLY A 178 -17.67 1.28 -4.93
N VAL A 179 -18.92 1.35 -5.40
CA VAL A 179 -19.74 2.56 -5.24
C VAL A 179 -20.23 2.66 -3.80
N VAL A 180 -20.07 3.84 -3.20
CA VAL A 180 -20.68 4.16 -1.91
C VAL A 180 -22.17 4.39 -2.13
N VAL A 181 -22.97 3.37 -1.80
CA VAL A 181 -24.43 3.51 -1.76
C VAL A 181 -24.78 4.09 -0.40
N LYS A 182 -25.25 5.35 -0.36
CA LYS A 182 -25.94 5.83 0.83
C LYS A 182 -27.13 4.90 1.04
N LYS A 183 -27.16 4.16 2.14
CA LYS A 183 -28.40 3.55 2.61
C LYS A 183 -29.37 4.71 2.84
N GLU A 184 -30.35 4.86 1.97
CA GLU A 184 -31.50 5.70 2.24
C GLU A 184 -32.03 5.25 3.60
N GLN A 185 -32.06 6.18 4.56
CA GLN A 185 -32.72 5.92 5.83
C GLN A 185 -34.17 5.62 5.46
N GLU A 186 -34.58 4.35 5.64
CA GLU A 186 -35.98 3.96 5.69
C GLU A 186 -36.64 4.90 6.71
N GLN A 187 -37.45 5.83 6.20
CA GLN A 187 -38.35 6.66 7.00
C GLN A 187 -39.50 5.81 7.54
#